data_AF-A0A645FWN9-F1
#
_entry.id   AF-A0A645FWN9-F1
#
_cell.length_a   1.000
_cell.length_b   1.000
_cell.length_c   1.000
_cell.angle_alpha   90.00
_cell.angle_beta   90.00
_cell.angle_gamma   90.00
#
_symmetry.space_group_name_H-M   'P 1'
#
loop_
_entity.id
_entity.type
_entity.pdbx_description
1 polymer ?
#
loop_
_entity_poly.entity_id
_entity_poly.type
_entity_poly.pdbx_seq_one_letter_code
_entity_poly.pdbx_strand_id
1 'polypeptide(L)'
;MKNAEQGIKELKTKVDTLITIPNDRLLQIVQKNTSMLEAFSIADDVLKQGIESISDLIAAPGLINLDFADVQSIMKEKGLAHMGMGRAQGENRAIEAARQAIQSPLLETSIKGAKGVLLNITGGNDLGLLEINEAAELVQKSVDPEANIIFGAVIDENITDEIVITVIATGFEEPLNSDMKLDSIVEML
;
A
#
# COMPACT_ATOMS: atom_id res chain seq x y z
N MET A 1 3.85 22.61 -4.04
CA MET A 1 3.13 21.49 -4.70
C MET A 1 3.32 21.45 -6.21
N LYS A 2 3.21 22.57 -6.96
CA LYS A 2 3.37 22.60 -8.43
C LYS A 2 4.58 21.82 -9.00
N ASN A 3 5.77 21.96 -8.43
CA ASN A 3 6.96 21.21 -8.89
C ASN A 3 6.85 19.70 -8.63
N ALA A 4 6.25 19.30 -7.51
CA ALA A 4 6.07 17.89 -7.16
C ALA A 4 5.02 17.22 -8.06
N GLU A 5 3.90 17.90 -8.33
CA GLU A 5 2.86 17.42 -9.26
C GLU A 5 3.41 17.22 -10.67
N GLN A 6 4.20 18.18 -11.16
CA GLN A 6 4.85 18.05 -12.46
C GLN A 6 5.84 16.88 -12.48
N GLY A 7 6.66 16.74 -11.43
CA GLY A 7 7.58 15.61 -11.29
C GLY A 7 6.85 14.26 -11.27
N ILE A 8 5.76 14.13 -10.51
CA ILE A 8 4.92 12.93 -10.45
C ILE A 8 4.38 12.59 -11.83
N LYS A 9 3.89 13.58 -12.59
CA LYS A 9 3.36 13.37 -13.95
C LYS A 9 4.44 12.86 -14.90
N GLU A 10 5.65 13.42 -14.84
CA GLU A 10 6.77 13.00 -15.68
C GLU A 10 7.25 11.59 -15.29
N LEU A 11 7.44 11.32 -14.00
CA LEU A 11 7.86 10.02 -13.44
C LEU A 11 6.89 8.91 -13.80
N LYS A 12 5.58 9.15 -13.70
CA LYS A 12 4.53 8.18 -14.03
C LYS A 12 4.66 7.61 -15.45
N THR A 13 5.19 8.39 -16.40
CA THR A 13 5.41 7.92 -17.78
C THR A 13 6.65 7.05 -17.97
N LYS A 14 7.47 6.90 -16.92
CA LYS A 14 8.78 6.23 -16.96
C LYS A 14 8.89 5.01 -16.05
N VAL A 15 7.85 4.72 -15.27
CA VAL A 15 7.84 3.63 -14.29
C VAL A 15 6.61 2.74 -14.49
N ASP A 16 6.72 1.47 -14.13
CA ASP A 16 5.61 0.52 -14.13
C ASP A 16 4.55 0.87 -13.07
N THR A 17 5.02 1.21 -11.87
CA THR A 17 4.20 1.65 -10.74
C THR A 17 4.91 2.78 -9.99
N LEU A 18 4.14 3.81 -9.63
CA LEU A 18 4.56 4.94 -8.84
C LEU A 18 3.80 4.93 -7.51
N ILE A 19 4.50 4.68 -6.42
CA ILE A 19 3.97 4.77 -5.06
C ILE A 19 4.17 6.21 -4.57
N THR A 20 3.08 6.88 -4.16
CA THR A 20 3.14 8.22 -3.59
C THR A 20 2.90 8.17 -2.08
N ILE A 21 3.76 8.83 -1.31
CA ILE A 21 3.60 9.01 0.14
C ILE A 21 3.38 10.50 0.41
N PRO A 22 2.13 10.92 0.68
CA PRO A 22 1.82 12.32 0.92
C PRO A 22 2.26 12.73 2.32
N ASN A 23 3.30 13.57 2.42
CA ASN A 23 3.82 14.05 3.71
C ASN A 23 2.75 14.77 4.56
N ASP A 24 1.76 15.39 3.94
CA ASP A 24 0.65 16.05 4.65
C ASP A 24 -0.19 15.05 5.45
N ARG A 25 -0.21 13.76 5.07
CA ARG A 25 -0.91 12.71 5.80
C ARG A 25 -0.14 12.21 7.01
N LEU A 26 1.18 12.38 7.03
CA LEU A 26 1.99 12.10 8.22
C LEU A 26 1.55 12.96 9.40
N LEU A 27 1.06 14.19 9.15
CA LEU A 27 0.49 15.07 10.18
C LEU A 27 -0.72 14.48 10.91
N GLN A 28 -1.41 13.49 10.32
CA GLN A 28 -2.52 12.79 10.97
C GLN A 28 -2.04 11.68 11.91
N ILE A 29 -0.76 11.30 11.80
CA ILE A 29 -0.12 10.21 12.53
C ILE A 29 0.78 10.77 13.65
N VAL A 30 1.29 12.00 13.50
CA VAL A 30 2.15 12.66 14.50
C VAL A 30 1.38 13.27 15.66
N GLN A 31 2.05 13.40 16.82
CA GLN A 31 1.49 14.06 18.01
C GLN A 31 1.71 15.58 17.93
N LYS A 32 0.94 16.36 18.70
CA LYS A 32 0.98 17.85 18.68
C LYS A 32 2.37 18.46 18.97
N ASN A 33 3.24 17.69 19.60
CA ASN A 33 4.55 18.06 20.09
C ASN A 33 5.69 17.38 19.31
N THR A 34 5.37 16.67 18.22
CA THR A 34 6.35 16.07 17.31
C THR A 34 7.13 17.16 16.58
N SER A 35 8.46 17.10 16.65
CA SER A 35 9.37 17.98 15.94
C SER A 35 9.41 17.68 14.44
N MET A 36 9.96 18.61 13.65
CA MET A 36 10.10 18.41 12.20
C MET A 36 11.01 17.21 11.85
N LEU A 37 12.08 16.99 12.61
CA LEU A 37 12.99 15.86 12.42
C LEU A 37 12.30 14.53 12.70
N GLU A 38 11.51 14.46 13.77
CA GLU A 38 10.72 13.26 14.08
C GLU A 38 9.65 13.01 13.02
N ALA A 39 9.00 14.05 12.50
CA ALA A 39 8.02 13.90 11.42
C ALA A 39 8.65 13.35 10.13
N PHE A 40 9.87 13.77 9.78
CA PHE A 40 10.59 13.19 8.64
C PHE A 40 11.06 11.77 8.90
N SER A 41 11.49 11.44 10.13
CA SER A 41 11.81 10.07 10.50
C SER A 41 10.63 9.12 10.27
N ILE A 42 9.40 9.57 10.54
CA ILE A 42 8.20 8.77 10.25
C ILE A 42 8.01 8.57 8.75
N ALA A 43 8.29 9.58 7.91
CA ALA A 43 8.27 9.44 6.46
C ALA A 43 9.29 8.39 5.98
N ASP A 44 10.50 8.45 6.52
CA ASP A 44 11.59 7.52 6.21
C ASP A 44 11.23 6.09 6.64
N ASP A 45 10.61 5.93 7.81
CA ASP A 45 10.13 4.64 8.30
C ASP A 45 9.05 4.04 7.39
N VAL A 46 8.15 4.88 6.86
CA VAL A 46 7.14 4.46 5.88
C VAL A 46 7.80 4.00 4.58
N LEU A 47 8.73 4.78 4.04
CA LEU A 47 9.48 4.42 2.83
C LEU A 47 10.25 3.11 3.01
N LYS A 48 10.95 2.98 4.15
CA LYS A 48 11.71 1.78 4.51
C LYS A 48 10.79 0.55 4.52
N GLN A 49 9.67 0.62 5.24
CA GLN A 49 8.71 -0.48 5.35
C GLN A 49 8.08 -0.84 4.01
N GLY A 50 7.80 0.13 3.14
CA GLY A 50 7.29 -0.14 1.79
C GLY A 50 8.30 -0.91 0.93
N ILE A 51 9.58 -0.56 1.01
CA ILE A 51 10.66 -1.24 0.28
C ILE A 51 10.89 -2.64 0.85
N GLU A 52 10.97 -2.77 2.18
CA GLU A 52 11.11 -4.06 2.88
C GLU A 52 9.95 -4.99 2.53
N SER A 53 8.71 -4.50 2.58
CA SER A 53 7.52 -5.28 2.25
C SER A 53 7.52 -5.89 0.86
N ILE A 54 8.10 -5.23 -0.16
CA ILE A 54 8.18 -5.79 -1.51
C ILE A 54 9.40 -6.70 -1.63
N SER A 55 10.52 -6.27 -1.03
CA SER A 55 11.79 -6.99 -1.15
C SER A 55 11.74 -8.34 -0.43
N ASP A 56 11.13 -8.38 0.75
CA ASP A 56 11.03 -9.59 1.58
C ASP A 56 10.13 -10.65 0.94
N LEU A 57 9.07 -10.23 0.24
CA LEU A 57 8.21 -11.13 -0.51
C LEU A 57 8.94 -11.86 -1.65
N ILE A 58 10.03 -11.29 -2.16
CA ILE A 58 10.81 -11.86 -3.27
C ILE A 58 12.06 -12.59 -2.76
N ALA A 59 12.72 -12.04 -1.74
CA ALA A 59 14.06 -12.45 -1.33
C ALA A 59 14.09 -13.33 -0.07
N ALA A 60 13.14 -13.18 0.84
CA ALA A 60 13.12 -13.93 2.09
C ALA A 60 12.26 -15.20 1.96
N PRO A 61 12.67 -16.34 2.56
CA PRO A 61 11.83 -17.51 2.65
C PRO A 61 10.61 -17.19 3.53
N GLY A 62 9.47 -16.94 2.91
CA GLY A 62 8.19 -16.77 3.59
C GLY A 62 7.53 -18.10 3.97
N LEU A 63 6.61 -18.06 4.94
CA LEU A 63 5.66 -19.16 5.22
C LEU A 63 4.77 -19.40 3.99
N ILE A 64 4.38 -18.31 3.32
CA ILE A 64 3.68 -18.33 2.05
C ILE A 64 4.56 -17.55 1.09
N ASN A 65 5.33 -18.28 0.31
CA ASN A 65 6.25 -17.70 -0.65
C ASN A 65 5.48 -17.25 -1.90
N LEU A 66 5.61 -15.99 -2.26
CA LEU A 66 5.19 -15.47 -3.55
C LEU A 66 6.38 -15.57 -4.51
N ASP A 67 6.08 -15.73 -5.80
CA ASP A 67 7.13 -15.61 -6.81
C ASP A 67 7.20 -14.18 -7.37
N PHE A 68 8.29 -13.88 -8.08
CA PHE A 68 8.46 -12.56 -8.70
C PHE A 68 7.41 -12.29 -9.79
N ALA A 69 6.88 -13.32 -10.44
CA ALA A 69 5.89 -13.15 -11.50
C ALA A 69 4.54 -12.69 -10.93
N ASP A 70 4.17 -13.19 -9.74
CA ASP A 70 3.01 -12.75 -8.98
C ASP A 70 3.12 -11.26 -8.64
N VAL A 71 4.21 -10.84 -8.01
CA VAL A 71 4.46 -9.41 -7.69
C VAL A 71 4.46 -8.56 -8.95
N GLN A 72 5.13 -9.02 -10.01
CA GLN A 72 5.17 -8.34 -11.29
C GLN A 72 3.76 -8.20 -11.91
N SER A 73 2.87 -9.18 -11.77
CA SER A 73 1.51 -9.11 -12.32
C SER A 73 0.66 -8.00 -11.68
N ILE A 74 0.91 -7.69 -10.41
CA ILE A 74 0.23 -6.63 -9.65
C ILE A 74 0.89 -5.27 -9.84
N MET A 75 2.20 -5.20 -10.09
CA MET A 75 2.93 -3.93 -10.17
C MET A 75 3.26 -3.47 -11.59
N LYS A 76 3.14 -4.33 -12.60
CA LYS A 76 3.48 -3.95 -13.98
C LYS A 76 2.42 -3.05 -14.60
N GLU A 77 2.86 -1.92 -15.17
CA GLU A 77 2.04 -0.95 -15.92
C GLU A 77 0.75 -0.51 -15.19
N LYS A 78 0.77 -0.39 -13.85
CA LYS A 78 -0.42 0.01 -13.07
C LYS A 78 -0.50 1.50 -12.79
N GLY A 79 0.55 2.26 -13.09
CA GLY A 79 0.55 3.70 -12.86
C GLY A 79 0.62 4.03 -11.37
N LEU A 80 -0.41 4.69 -10.81
CA LEU A 80 -0.37 5.11 -9.42
C LEU A 80 -0.72 3.96 -8.47
N ALA A 81 0.00 3.89 -7.36
CA ALA A 81 -0.24 2.97 -6.28
C ALA A 81 -0.25 3.71 -4.93
N HIS A 82 -1.03 3.16 -4.01
CA HIS A 82 -1.11 3.66 -2.64
C HIS A 82 -0.74 2.55 -1.66
N MET A 83 -0.12 2.96 -0.56
CA MET A 83 0.35 2.05 0.47
C MET A 83 -0.34 2.33 1.79
N GLY A 84 -0.86 1.29 2.41
CA GLY A 84 -1.41 1.29 3.75
C GLY A 84 -0.61 0.35 4.65
N MET A 85 -0.43 0.71 5.91
CA MET A 85 0.31 -0.11 6.87
C MET A 85 -0.44 -0.12 8.19
N GLY A 86 -0.37 -1.25 8.89
CA GLY A 86 -0.98 -1.43 10.18
C GLY A 86 -0.16 -2.37 11.05
N ARG A 87 -0.18 -2.09 12.35
CA ARG A 87 0.57 -2.84 13.35
C ARG A 87 -0.30 -3.11 14.56
N ALA A 88 -0.28 -4.34 15.05
CA ALA A 88 -1.04 -4.68 16.24
C ALA A 88 -0.42 -5.87 16.98
N GLN A 89 -0.80 -5.98 18.25
CA GLN A 89 -0.34 -6.98 19.20
C GLN A 89 -1.53 -7.57 19.96
N GLY A 90 -1.35 -8.74 20.57
CA GLY A 90 -2.40 -9.44 21.33
C GLY A 90 -3.31 -10.34 20.49
N GLU A 91 -4.42 -10.78 21.07
CA GLU A 91 -5.26 -11.87 20.54
C GLU A 91 -5.92 -11.57 19.17
N ASN A 92 -6.26 -10.31 18.89
CA ASN A 92 -6.89 -9.89 17.63
C ASN A 92 -5.93 -9.13 16.70
N ARG A 93 -4.61 -9.30 16.88
CA ARG A 93 -3.61 -8.50 16.19
C ARG A 93 -3.72 -8.54 14.68
N ALA A 94 -4.05 -9.69 14.07
CA ALA A 94 -4.15 -9.80 12.62
C ALA A 94 -5.28 -8.92 12.05
N ILE A 95 -6.47 -9.00 12.65
CA ILE A 95 -7.65 -8.22 12.25
C ILE A 95 -7.42 -6.72 12.49
N GLU A 96 -6.85 -6.35 13.63
CA GLU A 96 -6.59 -4.95 13.96
C GLU A 96 -5.49 -4.34 13.06
N ALA A 97 -4.40 -5.07 12.80
CA ALA A 97 -3.36 -4.64 11.87
C ALA A 97 -3.93 -4.49 10.44
N ALA A 98 -4.73 -5.45 9.98
CA ALA A 98 -5.37 -5.36 8.67
C ALA A 98 -6.33 -4.16 8.60
N ARG A 99 -7.13 -3.92 9.65
CA ARG A 99 -8.03 -2.76 9.73
C ARG A 99 -7.26 -1.44 9.68
N GLN A 100 -6.15 -1.33 10.40
CA GLN A 100 -5.29 -0.15 10.36
C GLN A 100 -4.69 0.06 8.96
N ALA A 101 -4.23 -1.02 8.31
CA ALA A 101 -3.64 -0.94 6.98
C ALA A 101 -4.65 -0.42 5.95
N ILE A 102 -5.88 -0.95 5.92
CA ILE A 102 -6.92 -0.53 4.98
C ILE A 102 -7.52 0.87 5.27
N GLN A 103 -7.39 1.34 6.52
CA GLN A 103 -7.84 2.67 6.96
C GLN A 103 -6.68 3.67 7.06
N SER A 104 -5.49 3.30 6.60
CA SER A 104 -4.28 4.11 6.76
C SER A 104 -4.47 5.49 6.10
N PRO A 105 -4.09 6.59 6.78
CA PRO A 105 -4.11 7.93 6.19
C PRO A 105 -3.24 8.08 4.94
N LEU A 106 -2.30 7.16 4.72
CA LEU A 106 -1.39 7.14 3.58
C LEU A 106 -2.06 6.64 2.29
N LEU A 107 -3.22 5.99 2.42
CA LEU A 107 -4.08 5.65 1.29
C LEU A 107 -4.81 6.91 0.82
N GLU A 108 -4.27 7.57 -0.19
CA GLU A 108 -4.85 8.79 -0.75
C GLU A 108 -6.27 8.56 -1.29
N THR A 109 -6.50 7.37 -1.84
CA THR A 109 -7.83 6.86 -2.20
C THR A 109 -8.13 5.60 -1.39
N SER A 110 -9.40 5.42 -1.06
CA SER A 110 -9.88 4.17 -0.43
C SER A 110 -9.54 2.97 -1.31
N ILE A 111 -9.14 1.85 -0.70
CA ILE A 111 -8.79 0.61 -1.42
C ILE A 111 -9.98 -0.03 -2.17
N LYS A 112 -11.21 0.47 -1.98
CA LYS A 112 -12.46 -0.05 -2.57
C LYS A 112 -12.50 -0.10 -4.10
N GLY A 113 -11.59 0.58 -4.80
CA GLY A 113 -11.52 0.60 -6.27
C GLY A 113 -10.23 0.01 -6.84
N ALA A 114 -9.41 -0.63 -6.02
CA ALA A 114 -8.15 -1.22 -6.46
C ALA A 114 -8.42 -2.54 -7.21
N LYS A 115 -7.92 -2.66 -8.44
CA LYS A 115 -8.00 -3.89 -9.24
C LYS A 115 -6.84 -4.85 -8.97
N GLY A 116 -5.77 -4.37 -8.35
CA GLY A 116 -4.63 -5.16 -7.91
C GLY A 116 -4.30 -4.83 -6.46
N VAL A 117 -4.05 -5.85 -5.65
CA VAL A 117 -3.69 -5.69 -4.24
C VAL A 117 -2.57 -6.65 -3.90
N LEU A 118 -1.48 -6.11 -3.34
CA LEU A 118 -0.42 -6.89 -2.73
C LEU A 118 -0.53 -6.71 -1.21
N LEU A 119 -0.72 -7.83 -0.51
CA LEU A 119 -0.85 -7.89 0.94
C LEU A 119 0.36 -8.64 1.50
N ASN A 120 1.21 -7.94 2.23
CA ASN A 120 2.32 -8.55 2.95
C ASN A 120 1.99 -8.63 4.43
N ILE A 121 2.16 -9.82 5.01
CA ILE A 121 1.96 -10.07 6.44
C ILE A 121 3.31 -10.50 7.02
N THR A 122 3.85 -9.69 7.92
CA THR A 122 5.10 -9.99 8.62
C THR A 122 4.80 -10.20 10.10
N GLY A 123 5.29 -11.29 10.66
CA GLY A 123 5.15 -11.60 12.08
C GLY A 123 6.32 -12.42 12.61
N GLY A 124 6.33 -12.67 13.91
CA GLY A 124 7.31 -13.56 14.54
C GLY A 124 7.03 -15.04 14.26
N ASN A 125 7.85 -15.92 14.84
CA ASN A 125 7.69 -17.39 14.76
C ASN A 125 6.34 -17.91 15.29
N ASP A 126 5.60 -17.06 16.00
CA ASP A 126 4.28 -17.29 16.55
C ASP A 126 3.13 -16.93 15.59
N LEU A 127 3.43 -16.48 14.36
CA LEU A 127 2.43 -16.15 13.33
C LEU A 127 1.63 -17.39 12.93
N GLY A 128 0.32 -17.36 13.20
CA GLY A 128 -0.59 -18.45 12.91
C GLY A 128 -1.22 -18.40 11.51
N LEU A 129 -1.56 -19.56 10.95
CA LEU A 129 -2.30 -19.65 9.68
C LEU A 129 -3.70 -19.00 9.76
N LEU A 130 -4.37 -19.12 10.91
CA LEU A 130 -5.69 -18.52 11.12
C LEU A 130 -5.61 -16.99 11.05
N GLU A 131 -4.60 -16.40 11.69
CA GLU A 131 -4.33 -14.96 11.69
C GLU A 131 -4.13 -14.44 10.25
N ILE A 132 -3.32 -15.16 9.46
CA ILE A 132 -3.10 -14.84 8.05
C ILE A 132 -4.43 -14.85 7.27
N ASN A 133 -5.26 -15.87 7.45
CA ASN A 133 -6.53 -15.99 6.74
C ASN A 133 -7.52 -14.88 7.12
N GLU A 134 -7.63 -14.56 8.42
CA GLU A 134 -8.51 -13.49 8.90
C GLU A 134 -8.13 -12.11 8.35
N ALA A 135 -6.82 -11.82 8.31
CA ALA A 135 -6.30 -10.61 7.70
C ALA A 135 -6.61 -10.53 6.20
N ALA A 136 -6.35 -11.62 5.46
CA ALA A 136 -6.61 -11.69 4.03
C ALA A 136 -8.10 -11.53 3.71
N GLU A 137 -8.99 -12.18 4.46
CA GLU A 137 -10.44 -12.04 4.30
C GLU A 137 -10.92 -10.60 4.52
N LEU A 138 -10.38 -9.90 5.52
CA LEU A 138 -10.78 -8.53 5.81
C LEU A 138 -10.40 -7.59 4.66
N VAL A 139 -9.19 -7.77 4.10
CA VAL A 139 -8.73 -7.00 2.94
C VAL A 139 -9.59 -7.31 1.72
N GLN A 140 -9.86 -8.59 1.46
CA GLN A 140 -10.71 -9.02 0.34
C GLN A 140 -12.12 -8.43 0.40
N LYS A 141 -12.73 -8.33 1.59
CA LYS A 141 -14.04 -7.70 1.78
C LYS A 141 -14.04 -6.17 1.57
N SER A 142 -12.85 -5.57 1.52
CA SER A 142 -12.68 -4.12 1.47
C SER A 142 -12.26 -3.58 0.09
N VAL A 143 -11.94 -4.46 -0.86
CA VAL A 143 -11.50 -4.13 -2.22
C VAL A 143 -12.54 -4.54 -3.26
N ASP A 144 -12.27 -4.31 -4.54
CA ASP A 144 -13.15 -4.73 -5.62
C ASP A 144 -13.31 -6.27 -5.64
N PRO A 145 -14.53 -6.82 -5.81
CA PRO A 145 -14.74 -8.27 -5.86
C PRO A 145 -13.98 -8.99 -7.00
N GLU A 146 -13.65 -8.28 -8.08
CA GLU A 146 -12.84 -8.77 -9.19
C GLU A 146 -11.36 -8.37 -9.07
N ALA A 147 -10.95 -7.80 -7.93
CA ALA A 147 -9.56 -7.46 -7.69
C ALA A 147 -8.69 -8.72 -7.65
N ASN A 148 -7.55 -8.66 -8.34
CA ASN A 148 -6.50 -9.65 -8.17
C ASN A 148 -5.76 -9.36 -6.86
N ILE A 149 -5.90 -10.25 -5.87
CA ILE A 149 -5.26 -10.11 -4.57
C ILE A 149 -4.18 -11.16 -4.46
N ILE A 150 -2.96 -10.70 -4.19
CA ILE A 150 -1.81 -11.53 -3.91
C ILE A 150 -1.39 -11.24 -2.49
N PHE A 151 -1.25 -12.29 -1.68
CA PHE A 151 -0.79 -12.14 -0.31
C PHE A 151 0.39 -13.06 -0.02
N GLY A 152 1.35 -12.54 0.73
CA GLY A 152 2.52 -13.28 1.19
C GLY A 152 2.67 -13.14 2.69
N ALA A 153 3.32 -14.12 3.30
CA ALA A 153 3.56 -14.17 4.73
C ALA A 153 5.03 -14.42 5.00
N VAL A 154 5.67 -13.51 5.74
CA VAL A 154 7.11 -13.55 6.06
C VAL A 154 7.28 -13.66 7.57
N ILE A 155 8.23 -14.50 7.99
CA ILE A 155 8.65 -14.58 9.39
C ILE A 155 9.87 -13.69 9.58
N ASP A 156 9.76 -12.74 10.52
CA ASP A 156 10.87 -11.93 11.00
C ASP A 156 11.13 -12.24 12.47
N GLU A 157 12.29 -12.84 12.76
CA GLU A 157 12.70 -13.21 14.12
C GLU A 157 12.89 -11.99 15.05
N ASN A 158 13.05 -10.78 14.48
CA ASN A 158 13.16 -9.56 15.26
C ASN A 158 11.80 -9.06 15.77
N ILE A 159 10.70 -9.61 15.25
CA ILE A 159 9.34 -9.28 15.67
C ILE A 159 8.87 -10.31 16.69
N THR A 160 8.34 -9.83 17.81
CA THR A 160 7.82 -10.69 18.89
C THR A 160 6.44 -10.18 19.31
N ASP A 161 5.46 -11.08 19.36
CA ASP A 161 4.06 -10.81 19.75
C ASP A 161 3.34 -9.73 18.90
N GLU A 162 3.89 -9.36 17.75
CA GLU A 162 3.38 -8.31 16.85
C GLU A 162 3.18 -8.84 15.42
N ILE A 163 2.17 -8.31 14.74
CA ILE A 163 1.96 -8.48 13.31
C ILE A 163 2.01 -7.11 12.64
N VAL A 164 2.76 -7.03 11.55
CA VAL A 164 2.84 -5.89 10.64
C VAL A 164 2.18 -6.29 9.32
N ILE A 165 1.17 -5.53 8.91
CA ILE A 165 0.47 -5.74 7.64
C ILE A 165 0.71 -4.54 6.74
N THR A 166 1.18 -4.80 5.52
CA THR A 166 1.34 -3.80 4.47
C THR A 166 0.42 -4.14 3.31
N VAL A 167 -0.37 -3.17 2.87
CA VAL A 167 -1.28 -3.25 1.73
C VAL A 167 -0.79 -2.29 0.67
N ILE A 168 -0.50 -2.79 -0.52
CA ILE A 168 -0.19 -1.99 -1.70
C ILE A 168 -1.34 -2.17 -2.68
N ALA A 169 -2.08 -1.10 -2.91
CA ALA A 169 -3.22 -1.08 -3.81
C ALA A 169 -2.80 -0.43 -5.14
N THR A 170 -3.11 -1.10 -6.25
CA THR A 170 -2.76 -0.68 -7.62
C THR A 170 -3.96 -0.80 -8.55
N GLY A 171 -3.86 -0.18 -9.73
CA GLY A 171 -4.88 -0.29 -10.77
C GLY A 171 -6.20 0.39 -10.41
N PHE A 172 -6.13 1.48 -9.64
CA PHE A 172 -7.25 2.39 -9.44
C PHE A 172 -7.69 2.94 -10.81
N GLU A 173 -9.00 2.96 -11.06
CA GLU A 173 -9.52 3.64 -12.23
C GLU A 173 -9.16 5.12 -12.14
N GLU A 174 -8.40 5.62 -13.12
CA GLU A 174 -8.30 7.06 -13.30
C GLU A 174 -9.72 7.58 -13.48
N PRO A 175 -10.17 8.59 -12.73
CA PRO A 175 -11.39 9.28 -13.11
C PRO A 175 -11.19 9.72 -14.55
N LEU A 176 -12.00 9.16 -15.46
CA LEU A 176 -12.05 9.56 -16.86
C LEU A 176 -12.02 11.08 -16.90
N ASN A 177 -10.90 11.65 -17.35
CA ASN A 177 -10.73 13.08 -17.53
C ASN A 177 -11.90 13.58 -18.39
N SER A 178 -12.87 14.20 -17.75
CA SER A 178 -14.01 14.87 -18.38
C SER A 178 -13.60 16.21 -19.01
N ASP A 179 -12.30 16.53 -18.99
CA ASP A 179 -11.72 17.77 -19.52
C ASP A 179 -11.22 17.64 -20.97
N MET A 180 -11.47 16.54 -21.70
CA MET A 180 -10.97 16.35 -23.08
C MET A 180 -12.00 16.52 -24.21
N LYS A 181 -13.16 17.15 -24.02
CA LYS A 181 -14.13 17.39 -25.12
C LYS A 181 -14.86 18.74 -25.14
N LEU A 182 -14.23 19.85 -24.74
CA LEU A 182 -14.82 21.19 -24.98
C LEU A 182 -13.99 22.11 -25.89
N ASP A 183 -12.67 21.96 -25.94
CA ASP A 183 -11.85 22.87 -26.76
C ASP A 183 -11.90 22.58 -28.27
N SER A 184 -12.35 21.39 -28.70
CA SER A 184 -12.44 21.05 -30.14
C SER A 184 -13.77 21.41 -30.80
N ILE A 185 -14.78 21.86 -30.04
CA ILE A 185 -16.09 22.24 -30.60
C ILE A 185 -16.18 23.75 -30.87
N VAL A 186 -15.37 24.57 -30.18
CA VAL A 186 -15.42 26.03 -30.31
C VAL A 186 -14.64 26.55 -31.53
N GLU A 187 -13.70 25.79 -32.10
CA GLU A 187 -12.99 26.17 -33.34
C GLU A 187 -13.75 25.79 -34.64
N MET A 188 -14.90 25.12 -34.55
CA MET A 188 -15.73 24.74 -35.72
C MET A 188 -17.10 25.45 -35.76
N LEU A 189 -17.34 26.47 -34.93
CA LEU A 189 -18.53 27.33 -34.96
C LEU A 189 -18.12 28.79 -35.15
#